data_AF-A0AAW4YEK5-F1
#
_entry.id   AF-A0AAW4YEK5-F1
#
_cell.length_a   1.000
_cell.length_b   1.000
_cell.length_c   1.000
_cell.angle_alpha   90.00
_cell.angle_beta   90.00
_cell.angle_gamma   90.00
#
_symmetry.space_group_name_H-M   'P 1'
#
loop_
_entity.id
_entity.type
_entity.pdbx_description
1 polymer ?
#
loop_
_entity_poly.entity_id
_entity_poly.type
_entity_poly.pdbx_seq_one_letter_code
_entity_poly.pdbx_strand_id
1 'polypeptide(L)' 'EALKQVLNRVKENKVISKNNNEVTLQAHTICLHADAQHALLFVSKIREILMKEGIDIQSL' A
#
# COMPACT_ATOMS: atom_id res chain seq x y z
N GLU A 1 7.32 2.99 7.07
CA GLU A 1 6.12 2.42 7.73
C GLU A 1 4.96 2.20 6.76
N ALA A 2 4.46 3.25 6.11
CA ALA A 2 3.31 3.13 5.18
C ALA A 2 3.58 2.23 3.95
N LEU A 3 4.76 2.26 3.33
CA LEU A 3 5.12 1.37 2.21
C LEU A 3 5.04 -0.13 2.59
N LYS A 4 5.51 -0.46 3.79
CA LYS A 4 5.45 -1.84 4.31
C LYS A 4 4.00 -2.27 4.59
N GLN A 5 3.16 -1.35 5.09
CA GLN A 5 1.74 -1.64 5.23
C GLN A 5 1.07 -1.87 3.89
N VAL A 6 1.38 -1.08 2.86
CA VAL A 6 0.83 -1.29 1.51
C VAL A 6 1.18 -2.70 1.01
N LEU A 7 2.44 -3.12 1.11
CA LEU A 7 2.85 -4.46 0.72
C LEU A 7 2.12 -5.56 1.50
N ASN A 8 2.06 -5.45 2.83
CA ASN A 8 1.35 -6.43 3.66
C ASN A 8 -0.14 -6.51 3.29
N ARG A 9 -0.77 -5.37 3.00
CA ARG A 9 -2.19 -5.33 2.63
C ARG A 9 -2.46 -6.01 1.30
N VAL A 10 -1.59 -5.84 0.30
CA VAL A 10 -1.80 -6.37 -1.06
C VAL A 10 -1.32 -7.81 -1.19
N LYS A 11 -0.16 -8.15 -0.64
CA LYS A 11 0.47 -9.47 -0.81
C LYS A 11 -0.05 -10.49 0.20
N GLU A 12 -0.24 -10.04 1.43
CA GLU A 12 -0.51 -10.90 2.57
C GLU A 12 -1.96 -10.79 3.07
N ASN A 13 -2.77 -9.90 2.48
CA ASN A 13 -4.14 -9.61 2.90
C ASN A 13 -4.26 -9.32 4.41
N LYS A 14 -3.28 -8.62 4.97
CA LYS A 14 -3.23 -8.31 6.41
C LYS A 14 -2.66 -6.94 6.72
N VAL A 15 -3.04 -6.39 7.88
CA VAL A 15 -2.45 -5.18 8.45
C VAL A 15 -2.24 -5.35 9.94
N ILE A 16 -1.26 -4.64 10.50
CA ILE A 16 -1.07 -4.55 11.95
C ILE A 16 -1.80 -3.30 12.44
N SER A 17 -2.75 -3.51 13.35
CA SER A 17 -3.50 -2.42 14.00
C SER A 17 -2.61 -1.66 14.99
N LYS A 18 -3.07 -0.49 15.46
CA LYS A 18 -2.34 0.31 16.47
C LYS A 18 -2.13 -0.43 17.79
N ASN A 19 -2.94 -1.45 18.08
CA ASN A 19 -2.83 -2.28 19.27
C ASN A 19 -1.96 -3.53 19.03
N ASN A 20 -1.20 -3.57 17.94
CA ASN A 20 -0.36 -4.68 17.49
C ASN A 20 -1.10 -5.98 17.13
N ASN A 21 -2.43 -5.94 17.00
CA ASN A 21 -3.19 -7.08 16.49
C ASN A 21 -3.09 -7.15 14.97
N GLU A 22 -2.88 -8.35 14.44
CA GLU A 22 -2.99 -8.63 13.01
C GLU A 22 -4.47 -8.72 12.61
N VAL A 23 -4.83 -8.00 11.55
CA VAL A 23 -6.20 -7.93 11.02
C VAL A 23 -6.17 -8.32 9.55
N THR A 24 -6.90 -9.36 9.20
CA THR A 24 -7.10 -9.79 7.81
C THR A 24 -7.98 -8.80 7.07
N LEU A 25 -7.58 -8.43 5.85
CA LEU A 25 -8.36 -7.57 4.96
C LEU A 25 -8.01 -7.85 3.51
N GLN A 26 -9.02 -7.82 2.63
CA GLN A 26 -8.82 -7.94 1.19
C GLN A 26 -8.80 -6.55 0.56
N ALA A 27 -7.64 -6.13 0.07
CA ALA A 27 -7.47 -4.81 -0.56
C ALA A 27 -7.44 -4.94 -2.08
N HIS A 28 -8.55 -4.60 -2.75
CA HIS A 28 -8.60 -4.49 -4.21
C HIS A 28 -8.10 -3.14 -4.73
N THR A 29 -8.23 -2.09 -3.92
CA THR A 29 -7.80 -0.73 -4.27
C THR A 29 -7.10 -0.08 -3.08
N ILE A 30 -6.23 0.89 -3.37
CA ILE A 30 -5.54 1.70 -2.36
C ILE A 30 -5.87 3.16 -2.63
N CYS A 31 -6.42 3.84 -1.63
CA CYS A 31 -6.62 5.28 -1.70
C CYS A 31 -5.28 6.01 -1.52
N LEU A 32 -5.00 6.98 -2.40
CA LEU A 32 -3.82 7.83 -2.37
C LEU A 32 -4.28 9.29 -2.27
N HIS A 33 -3.55 10.09 -1.49
CA HIS A 33 -3.79 11.52 -1.39
C HIS A 33 -2.59 12.28 -1.97
N ALA A 34 -2.87 13.39 -2.66
CA ALA A 34 -1.89 14.22 -3.38
C ALA A 34 -1.76 15.64 -2.79
N ASP A 35 -2.29 15.83 -1.59
CA ASP A 35 -2.46 17.11 -0.90
C ASP A 35 -1.20 17.60 -0.15
N ALA A 36 -0.28 16.69 0.17
CA ALA A 36 0.97 17.02 0.85
C ALA A 36 2.12 17.38 -0.11
N GLN A 37 3.05 18.23 0.35
CA GLN A 37 4.22 18.69 -0.42
C GLN A 37 5.07 17.56 -1.05
N HIS A 38 5.10 16.38 -0.42
CA HIS A 38 5.87 15.22 -0.87
C HIS A 38 4.99 14.06 -1.37
N ALA A 39 3.70 14.31 -1.62
CA ALA A 39 2.75 13.26 -1.95
C ALA A 39 3.11 12.53 -3.26
N LEU A 40 3.51 13.27 -4.30
CA LEU A 40 3.91 12.67 -5.57
C LEU A 40 5.08 11.70 -5.41
N LEU A 41 6.13 12.10 -4.67
CA LEU A 41 7.28 11.24 -4.39
C LEU A 41 6.86 9.97 -3.64
N PHE A 42 5.91 10.10 -2.71
CA PHE A 42 5.39 8.97 -1.96
C PHE A 42 4.58 8.02 -2.84
N VAL A 43 3.74 8.53 -3.74
CA VAL A 43 2.99 7.75 -4.73
C VAL A 43 3.95 7.01 -5.68
N SER A 44 4.99 7.67 -6.18
CA SER A 44 6.01 7.04 -7.03
C SER A 44 6.69 5.85 -6.32
N LYS A 45 7.07 6.02 -5.04
CA LYS A 45 7.66 4.93 -4.24
C LYS A 45 6.72 3.74 -4.04
N ILE A 46 5.42 4.00 -3.85
CA ILE A 46 4.40 2.93 -3.77
C ILE A 46 4.35 2.15 -5.08
N ARG A 47 4.32 2.86 -6.21
CA ARG A 47 4.29 2.23 -7.53
C ARG A 47 5.52 1.36 -7.78
N GLU A 48 6.71 1.91 -7.52
CA GLU A 48 7.98 1.19 -7.72
C GLU A 48 8.05 -0.09 -6.89
N ILE A 49 7.66 -0.05 -5.61
CA ILE A 49 7.75 -1.22 -4.74
C ILE A 49 6.75 -2.32 -5.12
N LEU A 50 5.53 -1.94 -5.52
CA LEU A 50 4.52 -2.89 -5.99
C LEU A 50 4.98 -3.58 -7.28
N MET A 51 5.48 -2.80 -8.24
CA MET A 51 6.01 -3.34 -9.50
C MET A 51 7.22 -4.24 -9.27
N LYS A 52 8.12 -3.88 -8.34
CA LYS A 52 9.29 -4.70 -7.98
C LYS A 52 8.89 -6.04 -7.37
N GLU A 53 7.79 -6.10 -6.64
CA GLU A 53 7.23 -7.32 -6.06
C GLU A 53 6.36 -8.10 -7.07
N GLY A 54 6.29 -7.68 -8.34
CA GLY A 54 5.52 -8.36 -9.39
C GLY A 54 4.02 -8.11 -9.33
N ILE A 55 3.58 -7.08 -8.61
CA ILE A 55 2.18 -6.69 -8.48
C ILE A 55 1.85 -5.69 -9.57
N ASP A 56 0.95 -6.07 -10.47
CA ASP A 56 0.50 -5.20 -11.56
C ASP A 56 -0.54 -4.19 -11.07
N ILE A 57 -0.56 -3.01 -11.69
CA ILE A 57 -1.48 -1.92 -11.33
C ILE A 57 -2.35 -1.61 -12.55
N GLN A 58 -3.65 -1.84 -12.40
CA GLN A 58 -4.63 -1.69 -13.47
C GLN A 58 -5.79 -0.80 -13.02
N SER A 59 -6.47 -0.19 -13.98
CA SER A 59 -7.80 0.37 -13.74
C SER A 59 -8.79 -0.77 -13.49
N LEU A 60 -9.81 -0.49 -12.68
CA LEU A 60 -11.01 -1.31 -12.61
C LEU A 60 -11.72 -1.34 -13.97
#